data_AF-A0A1C6BSG7-F1
#
_entry.id   AF-A0A1C6BSG7-F1
#
_cell.length_a   1.000
_cell.length_b   1.000
_cell.length_c   1.000
_cell.angle_alpha   90.00
_cell.angle_beta   90.00
_cell.angle_gamma   90.00
#
_symmetry.space_group_name_H-M   'P 1'
#
loop_
_entity.id
_entity.type
_entity.pdbx_description
1 polymer ?
#
loop_
_entity_poly.entity_id
_entity_poly.type
_entity_poly.pdbx_seq_one_letter_code
_entity_poly.pdbx_strand_id
1 'polypeptide(L)'
;MGILRKLCHSTRWKVVFSILSVLICIVSTFFYAFSHPFSQSSDSVWNRLNQIQEEYPPGSSFTGAYRGATQCFGFAGYVFHALYGCDMPNSYYRDTWYQLDGTENLSVVGQLTQKNISKTALERLLSQGRPGDIIQYGTPHYPHTMVFLQTITGGFTVYDCNYDRQCTVMVRQVSYEALAAEIGSSSAQCGLTLYRANLKE
;
A
#
# COMPACT_ATOMS: atom_id res chain seq x y z
N MET A 1 -21.83 2.05 84.62
CA MET A 1 -20.51 1.53 84.18
C MET A 1 -20.75 0.52 83.06
N GLY A 2 -20.19 0.69 81.85
CA GLY A 2 -20.26 -0.36 80.82
C GLY A 2 -20.27 0.08 79.34
N ILE A 3 -19.19 0.74 78.90
CA ILE A 3 -18.51 0.55 77.59
C ILE A 3 -19.30 0.76 76.27
N LEU A 4 -19.00 1.91 75.65
CA LEU A 4 -18.79 2.15 74.22
C LEU A 4 -19.06 1.00 73.21
N ARG A 5 -19.93 1.27 72.23
CA ARG A 5 -19.64 0.93 70.83
C ARG A 5 -19.84 2.16 69.93
N LYS A 6 -18.74 2.91 69.76
CA LYS A 6 -18.55 3.86 68.66
C LYS A 6 -18.54 3.08 67.35
N LEU A 7 -19.56 3.24 66.51
CA LEU A 7 -19.40 3.13 65.07
C LEU A 7 -19.31 4.55 64.53
N CYS A 8 -18.08 5.06 64.52
CA CYS A 8 -17.70 6.25 63.80
C CYS A 8 -17.90 5.98 62.31
N HIS A 9 -19.09 6.27 61.78
CA HIS A 9 -19.31 6.34 60.35
C HIS A 9 -18.65 7.63 59.85
N SER A 10 -17.33 7.58 59.73
CA SER A 10 -16.55 8.72 59.29
C SER A 10 -16.97 9.06 57.86
N THR A 11 -17.34 10.32 57.64
CA THR A 11 -17.59 10.93 56.33
C THR A 11 -16.43 10.69 55.35
N ARG A 12 -15.23 10.37 55.89
CA ARG A 12 -14.03 10.00 55.15
C ARG A 12 -14.21 8.73 54.31
N TRP A 13 -15.01 7.75 54.74
CA TRP A 13 -15.21 6.52 53.96
C TRP A 13 -16.07 6.76 52.72
N LYS A 14 -17.11 7.61 52.80
CA LYS A 14 -17.91 7.98 51.62
C LYS A 14 -17.07 8.70 50.56
N VAL A 15 -16.19 9.60 50.99
CA VAL A 15 -15.26 10.31 50.11
C VAL A 15 -14.23 9.36 49.50
N VAL A 16 -13.70 8.40 50.27
CA VAL A 16 -12.76 7.38 49.76
C VAL A 16 -13.42 6.46 48.71
N PHE A 17 -14.67 6.04 48.92
CA PHE A 17 -15.40 5.24 47.93
C PHE A 17 -15.72 6.04 46.65
N SER A 18 -16.08 7.33 46.77
CA SER A 18 -16.29 8.20 45.60
C SER A 18 -15.01 8.47 44.83
N ILE A 19 -13.88 8.70 45.51
CA ILE A 19 -12.58 8.92 44.86
C ILE A 19 -12.09 7.63 44.16
N LEU A 20 -12.27 6.46 44.79
CA LEU A 20 -11.90 5.17 44.21
C LEU A 20 -12.77 4.82 43.00
N SER A 21 -14.07 5.14 43.04
CA SER A 21 -14.99 5.01 41.90
C SER A 21 -14.58 5.90 40.71
N VAL A 22 -14.21 7.15 40.95
CA VAL A 22 -13.75 8.07 39.90
C VAL A 22 -12.42 7.61 39.31
N LEU A 23 -11.47 7.14 40.14
CA LEU A 23 -10.20 6.58 39.67
C LEU A 23 -10.38 5.31 38.85
N ILE A 24 -11.27 4.40 39.24
CA ILE A 24 -11.60 3.20 38.45
C ILE A 24 -12.23 3.61 37.11
N CYS A 25 -13.12 4.60 37.08
CA CYS A 25 -13.69 5.11 35.82
C CYS A 25 -12.62 5.75 34.90
N ILE A 26 -11.68 6.52 35.45
CA ILE A 26 -10.59 7.15 34.67
C ILE A 26 -9.61 6.11 34.13
N VAL A 27 -9.30 5.06 34.90
CA VAL A 27 -8.44 3.96 34.45
C VAL A 27 -9.16 3.12 33.39
N SER A 28 -10.47 2.91 33.54
CA SER A 28 -11.30 2.20 32.54
C SER A 28 -11.39 2.95 31.21
N THR A 29 -11.49 4.29 31.24
CA THR A 29 -11.49 5.11 30.02
C THR A 29 -10.09 5.23 29.41
N PHE A 30 -9.02 5.18 30.21
CA PHE A 30 -7.65 5.14 29.69
C PHE A 30 -7.33 3.81 28.98
N PHE A 31 -7.82 2.67 29.48
CA PHE A 31 -7.65 1.38 28.80
C PHE A 31 -8.59 1.22 27.59
N TYR A 32 -9.78 1.83 27.59
CA TYR A 32 -10.65 1.91 26.41
C TYR A 32 -10.07 2.80 25.30
N ALA A 33 -9.32 3.85 25.64
CA ALA A 33 -8.59 4.68 24.68
C ALA A 33 -7.37 3.97 24.05
N PHE A 34 -6.87 2.90 24.68
CA PHE A 34 -5.78 2.07 24.13
C PHE A 34 -6.29 0.80 23.42
N SER A 35 -7.60 0.57 23.43
CA SER A 35 -8.23 -0.66 22.93
C SER A 35 -9.39 -0.35 21.99
N HIS A 36 -9.22 0.61 21.09
CA HIS A 36 -10.15 0.83 19.99
C HIS A 36 -9.40 1.12 18.69
N PRO A 37 -9.97 0.63 17.58
CA PRO A 37 -9.26 0.14 16.41
C PRO A 37 -8.55 1.26 15.66
N PHE A 38 -7.50 0.87 14.95
CA PHE A 38 -6.86 1.61 13.86
C PHE A 38 -7.85 2.60 13.20
N SER A 39 -7.71 3.88 13.55
CA SER A 39 -8.48 4.96 12.97
C SER A 39 -7.97 5.20 11.55
N GLN A 40 -8.36 4.34 10.60
CA GLN A 40 -7.96 4.39 9.19
C GLN A 40 -8.68 5.52 8.41
N SER A 41 -8.84 6.69 9.00
CA SER A 41 -9.72 7.74 8.47
C SER A 41 -9.15 9.14 8.74
N SER A 42 -8.03 9.45 8.07
CA SER A 42 -7.66 10.81 7.61
C SER A 42 -6.32 10.84 6.84
N ASP A 43 -5.52 9.77 6.89
CA ASP A 43 -4.29 9.71 6.10
C ASP A 43 -4.57 9.45 4.64
N SER A 44 -4.22 10.42 3.80
CA SER A 44 -4.25 10.26 2.35
C SER A 44 -3.30 9.13 1.93
N VAL A 45 -3.56 8.49 0.78
CA VAL A 45 -2.61 7.53 0.20
C VAL A 45 -1.22 8.18 0.02
N TRP A 46 -1.18 9.49 -0.26
CA TRP A 46 0.07 10.24 -0.34
C TRP A 46 0.82 10.36 0.98
N ASN A 47 0.15 10.50 2.13
CA ASN A 47 0.82 10.51 3.43
C ASN A 47 1.52 9.17 3.67
N ARG A 48 0.82 8.06 3.39
CA ARG A 48 1.39 6.72 3.53
C ARG A 48 2.53 6.49 2.53
N LEU A 49 2.37 6.92 1.28
CA LEU A 49 3.44 6.87 0.28
C LEU A 49 4.69 7.66 0.72
N ASN A 50 4.51 8.84 1.31
CA ASN A 50 5.63 9.65 1.81
C ASN A 50 6.34 8.94 2.97
N GLN A 51 5.61 8.36 3.91
CA GLN A 51 6.20 7.57 5.00
C GLN A 51 6.99 6.37 4.46
N ILE A 52 6.46 5.66 3.46
CA ILE A 52 7.17 4.54 2.83
C ILE A 52 8.44 5.04 2.11
N GLN A 53 8.39 6.21 1.47
CA GLN A 53 9.57 6.82 0.84
C GLN A 53 10.59 7.35 1.84
N GLU A 54 10.19 7.68 3.07
CA GLU A 54 11.15 7.98 4.15
C GLU A 54 11.87 6.71 4.62
N GLU A 55 11.18 5.56 4.64
CA GLU A 55 11.78 4.26 4.95
C GLU A 55 12.67 3.74 3.81
N TYR A 56 12.19 3.85 2.57
CA TYR A 56 12.88 3.44 1.34
C TYR A 56 13.05 4.63 0.39
N PRO A 57 13.97 5.56 0.68
CA PRO A 57 14.19 6.72 -0.16
C PRO A 57 14.77 6.34 -1.54
N PRO A 58 14.52 7.13 -2.59
CA PRO A 58 15.17 6.92 -3.89
C PRO A 58 16.69 6.81 -3.75
N GLY A 59 17.28 5.80 -4.38
CA GLY A 59 18.71 5.47 -4.27
C GLY A 59 19.05 4.49 -3.14
N SER A 60 18.11 4.19 -2.24
CA SER A 60 18.25 3.06 -1.31
C SER A 60 18.10 1.72 -2.05
N SER A 61 18.43 0.62 -1.38
CA SER A 61 18.25 -0.72 -1.93
C SER A 61 17.18 -1.49 -1.17
N PHE A 62 16.23 -2.09 -1.88
CA PHE A 62 15.32 -3.07 -1.32
C PHE A 62 15.87 -4.47 -1.61
N THR A 63 16.68 -4.99 -0.71
CA THR A 63 17.28 -6.34 -0.82
C THR A 63 16.40 -7.44 -0.22
N GLY A 64 15.23 -7.07 0.31
CA GLY A 64 14.28 -7.98 0.93
C GLY A 64 13.43 -8.78 -0.05
N ALA A 65 12.79 -9.82 0.49
CA ALA A 65 11.67 -10.50 -0.14
C ALA A 65 10.39 -10.15 0.61
N TYR A 66 9.29 -9.94 -0.10
CA TYR A 66 7.96 -9.78 0.49
C TYR A 66 7.09 -10.96 0.07
N ARG A 67 6.62 -11.75 1.05
CA ARG A 67 5.80 -12.96 0.83
C ARG A 67 6.37 -13.91 -0.24
N GLY A 68 7.70 -14.05 -0.26
CA GLY A 68 8.44 -14.91 -1.20
C GLY A 68 8.74 -14.29 -2.56
N ALA A 69 8.17 -13.12 -2.89
CA ALA A 69 8.53 -12.36 -4.09
C ALA A 69 9.72 -11.43 -3.82
N THR A 70 10.59 -11.25 -4.82
CA THR A 70 11.82 -10.45 -4.72
C THR A 70 11.81 -9.26 -5.67
N GLN A 71 12.77 -8.34 -5.52
CA GLN A 71 13.03 -7.28 -6.49
C GLN A 71 11.81 -6.35 -6.72
N CYS A 72 11.50 -6.01 -7.97
CA CYS A 72 10.41 -5.11 -8.35
C CYS A 72 9.06 -5.60 -7.82
N PHE A 73 8.77 -6.90 -7.96
CA PHE A 73 7.50 -7.47 -7.53
C PHE A 73 7.39 -7.50 -6.00
N GLY A 74 8.44 -7.97 -5.32
CA GLY A 74 8.48 -7.99 -3.85
C GLY A 74 8.34 -6.60 -3.26
N PHE A 75 9.01 -5.62 -3.86
CA PHE A 75 8.90 -4.23 -3.43
C PHE A 75 7.50 -3.66 -3.63
N ALA A 76 6.89 -3.84 -4.82
CA ALA A 76 5.52 -3.39 -5.06
C ALA A 76 4.52 -4.05 -4.10
N GLY A 77 4.71 -5.33 -3.78
CA GLY A 77 3.92 -6.04 -2.77
C GLY A 77 4.07 -5.46 -1.37
N TYR A 78 5.30 -5.12 -0.96
CA TYR A 78 5.56 -4.44 0.31
C TYR A 78 4.85 -3.08 0.37
N VAL A 79 5.03 -2.24 -0.66
CA VAL A 79 4.40 -0.92 -0.74
C VAL A 79 2.88 -1.06 -0.69
N PHE A 80 2.30 -2.00 -1.45
CA PHE A 80 0.85 -2.24 -1.45
C PHE A 80 0.33 -2.58 -0.05
N HIS A 81 1.01 -3.49 0.66
CA HIS A 81 0.64 -3.84 2.04
C HIS A 81 0.73 -2.64 2.98
N ALA A 82 1.83 -1.89 2.92
CA ALA A 82 1.99 -0.70 3.75
C ALA A 82 0.94 0.39 3.47
N LEU A 83 0.45 0.50 2.23
CA LEU A 83 -0.58 1.46 1.85
C LEU A 83 -1.99 1.05 2.28
N TYR A 84 -2.32 -0.24 2.24
CA TYR A 84 -3.71 -0.70 2.32
C TYR A 84 -4.00 -1.68 3.45
N GLY A 85 -2.97 -2.19 4.13
CA GLY A 85 -3.09 -3.17 5.23
C GLY A 85 -3.53 -4.55 4.77
N CYS A 86 -3.48 -4.82 3.46
CA CYS A 86 -3.83 -6.10 2.84
C CYS A 86 -2.86 -6.43 1.71
N ASP A 87 -2.82 -7.69 1.29
CA ASP A 87 -1.84 -8.15 0.30
C ASP A 87 -2.42 -8.21 -1.11
N MET A 88 -1.61 -7.84 -2.10
CA MET A 88 -1.83 -8.21 -3.49
C MET A 88 -1.33 -9.64 -3.78
N PRO A 89 -1.73 -10.25 -4.91
CA PRO A 89 -1.14 -11.51 -5.37
C PRO A 89 0.39 -11.44 -5.42
N ASN A 90 1.07 -12.56 -5.12
CA ASN A 90 2.53 -12.63 -5.07
C ASN A 90 3.19 -13.22 -6.33
N SER A 91 2.42 -13.41 -7.40
CA SER A 91 2.85 -13.98 -8.67
C SER A 91 2.10 -13.36 -9.86
N TYR A 92 2.61 -13.61 -11.06
CA TYR A 92 1.99 -13.30 -12.35
C TYR A 92 2.03 -14.53 -13.26
N TYR A 93 1.12 -14.59 -14.22
CA TYR A 93 1.09 -15.67 -15.20
C TYR A 93 2.35 -15.67 -16.07
N ARG A 94 3.00 -16.83 -16.21
CA ARG A 94 4.26 -16.97 -16.95
C ARG A 94 4.12 -16.68 -18.45
N ASP A 95 2.94 -16.93 -19.02
CA ASP A 95 2.71 -16.80 -20.46
C ASP A 95 2.39 -15.36 -20.88
N THR A 96 1.92 -14.53 -19.95
CA THR A 96 1.53 -13.15 -20.24
C THR A 96 2.38 -12.12 -19.51
N TRP A 97 2.94 -12.40 -18.33
CA TRP A 97 3.81 -11.49 -17.55
C TRP A 97 3.18 -10.15 -17.10
N TYR A 98 2.24 -9.58 -17.84
CA TYR A 98 1.50 -8.36 -17.50
C TYR A 98 0.24 -8.63 -16.65
N GLN A 99 -0.07 -9.89 -16.35
CA GLN A 99 -1.23 -10.29 -15.55
C GLN A 99 -0.80 -10.91 -14.23
N LEU A 100 -1.24 -10.34 -13.12
CA LEU A 100 -1.17 -10.97 -11.80
C LEU A 100 -1.97 -12.28 -11.78
N ASP A 101 -1.43 -13.27 -11.08
CA ASP A 101 -2.02 -14.60 -10.89
C ASP A 101 -2.98 -14.58 -9.70
N GLY A 102 -4.10 -13.86 -9.90
CA GLY A 102 -5.13 -13.65 -8.88
C GLY A 102 -5.67 -12.23 -8.86
N THR A 103 -6.76 -12.02 -8.11
CA THR A 103 -7.40 -10.71 -7.91
C THR A 103 -7.64 -10.41 -6.43
N GLU A 104 -6.83 -11.00 -5.55
CA GLU A 104 -6.89 -10.76 -4.11
C GLU A 104 -6.67 -9.27 -3.83
N ASN A 105 -7.67 -8.65 -3.20
CA ASN A 105 -7.66 -7.22 -2.83
C ASN A 105 -7.43 -6.23 -3.99
N LEU A 106 -7.53 -6.67 -5.24
CA LEU A 106 -7.33 -5.84 -6.43
C LEU A 106 -8.47 -5.99 -7.44
N SER A 107 -8.71 -4.93 -8.20
CA SER A 107 -9.55 -4.92 -9.40
C SER A 107 -8.75 -4.42 -10.59
N VAL A 108 -9.05 -4.94 -11.77
CA VAL A 108 -8.44 -4.47 -13.02
C VAL A 108 -9.11 -3.16 -13.42
N VAL A 109 -8.33 -2.08 -13.47
CA VAL A 109 -8.78 -0.80 -14.04
C VAL A 109 -8.81 -0.90 -15.56
N GLY A 110 -7.78 -1.53 -16.13
CA GLY A 110 -7.74 -1.84 -17.55
C GLY A 110 -6.46 -2.57 -17.94
N GLN A 111 -6.48 -3.13 -19.14
CA GLN A 111 -5.41 -3.96 -19.69
C GLN A 111 -5.18 -3.66 -21.17
N LEU A 112 -3.91 -3.64 -21.56
CA LEU A 112 -3.47 -3.56 -22.94
C LEU A 112 -2.65 -4.81 -23.25
N THR A 113 -2.95 -5.44 -24.38
CA THR A 113 -2.28 -6.64 -24.87
C THR A 113 -1.59 -6.33 -26.19
N GLN A 114 -0.38 -6.85 -26.41
CA GLN A 114 0.39 -6.86 -27.66
C GLN A 114 0.04 -5.75 -28.67
N LYS A 115 -0.83 -6.04 -29.65
CA LYS A 115 -1.19 -5.14 -30.76
C LYS A 115 -1.89 -3.85 -30.34
N ASN A 116 -2.37 -3.78 -29.10
CA ASN A 116 -3.06 -2.63 -28.54
C ASN A 116 -2.11 -1.71 -27.77
N ILE A 117 -0.84 -2.08 -27.61
CA ILE A 117 0.17 -1.22 -26.98
C ILE A 117 0.56 -0.11 -27.96
N SER A 118 0.31 1.12 -27.53
CA SER A 118 0.72 2.35 -28.20
C SER A 118 0.80 3.46 -27.16
N LYS A 119 1.54 4.54 -27.47
CA LYS A 119 1.58 5.74 -26.63
C LYS A 119 0.18 6.21 -26.23
N THR A 120 -0.72 6.38 -27.20
CA THR A 120 -2.09 6.86 -26.97
C THR A 120 -2.91 5.90 -26.11
N ALA A 121 -2.76 4.59 -26.33
CA ALA A 121 -3.48 3.60 -25.52
C ALA A 121 -2.99 3.60 -24.06
N LEU A 122 -1.67 3.72 -23.84
CA LEU A 122 -1.09 3.84 -22.51
C LEU A 122 -1.55 5.12 -21.81
N GLU A 123 -1.51 6.26 -22.50
CA GLU A 123 -1.98 7.55 -21.96
C GLU A 123 -3.46 7.48 -21.55
N ARG A 124 -4.31 6.88 -22.39
CA ARG A 124 -5.74 6.69 -22.09
C ARG A 124 -5.97 5.76 -20.90
N LEU A 125 -5.18 4.69 -20.74
CA LEU A 125 -5.31 3.78 -19.61
C LEU A 125 -4.77 4.44 -18.32
N LEU A 126 -3.54 4.94 -18.35
CA LEU A 126 -2.82 5.42 -17.17
C LEU A 126 -3.32 6.79 -16.68
N SER A 127 -4.02 7.56 -17.51
CA SER A 127 -4.78 8.75 -17.04
C SER A 127 -5.90 8.42 -16.06
N GLN A 128 -6.32 7.15 -15.96
CA GLN A 128 -7.27 6.68 -14.95
C GLN A 128 -6.58 6.28 -13.65
N GLY A 129 -5.24 6.25 -13.62
CA GLY A 129 -4.45 5.83 -12.47
C GLY A 129 -4.65 6.74 -11.25
N ARG A 130 -4.61 6.14 -10.07
CA ARG A 130 -4.59 6.82 -8.78
C ARG A 130 -3.31 6.47 -8.04
N PRO A 131 -2.77 7.38 -7.21
CA PRO A 131 -1.60 7.08 -6.39
C PRO A 131 -1.80 5.76 -5.63
N GLY A 132 -0.80 4.88 -5.69
CA GLY A 132 -0.82 3.55 -5.07
C GLY A 132 -1.40 2.43 -5.94
N ASP A 133 -1.99 2.73 -7.10
CA ASP A 133 -2.37 1.70 -8.08
C ASP A 133 -1.13 0.90 -8.53
N ILE A 134 -1.32 -0.38 -8.85
CA ILE A 134 -0.23 -1.27 -9.27
C ILE A 134 -0.23 -1.38 -10.79
N ILE A 135 0.94 -1.19 -11.40
CA ILE A 135 1.19 -1.45 -12.81
C ILE A 135 2.01 -2.72 -12.91
N GLN A 136 1.47 -3.74 -13.58
CA GLN A 136 2.21 -4.92 -13.99
C GLN A 136 2.34 -4.89 -15.51
N TYR A 137 3.57 -4.95 -16.03
CA TYR A 137 3.80 -5.04 -17.46
C TYR A 137 4.80 -6.14 -17.80
N GLY A 138 4.73 -6.59 -19.04
CA GLY A 138 5.64 -7.56 -19.60
C GLY A 138 6.22 -7.06 -20.91
N THR A 139 7.48 -7.41 -21.15
CA THR A 139 8.22 -7.15 -22.39
C THR A 139 8.63 -8.51 -23.00
N PRO A 140 9.23 -8.56 -24.19
CA PRO A 140 9.81 -9.81 -24.72
C PRO A 140 10.98 -10.37 -23.88
N HIS A 141 11.48 -9.62 -22.91
CA HIS A 141 12.72 -9.92 -22.20
C HIS A 141 12.54 -10.07 -20.69
N TYR A 142 11.59 -9.36 -20.10
CA TYR A 142 11.33 -9.39 -18.67
C TYR A 142 9.95 -8.81 -18.29
N PRO A 143 9.38 -9.23 -17.15
CA PRO A 143 8.28 -8.56 -16.47
C PRO A 143 8.79 -7.45 -15.54
N HIS A 144 7.93 -6.48 -15.21
CA HIS A 144 8.22 -5.48 -14.18
C HIS A 144 6.95 -4.99 -13.49
N THR A 145 7.08 -4.66 -12.21
CA THR A 145 5.98 -4.19 -11.35
C THR A 145 6.33 -2.82 -10.78
N MET A 146 5.38 -1.89 -10.85
CA MET A 146 5.55 -0.50 -10.42
C MET A 146 4.35 -0.04 -9.61
N VAL A 147 4.57 0.92 -8.71
CA VAL A 147 3.50 1.65 -8.01
C VAL A 147 3.28 2.97 -8.72
N PHE A 148 2.07 3.21 -9.22
CA PHE A 148 1.71 4.46 -9.88
C PHE A 148 1.62 5.59 -8.84
N LEU A 149 2.20 6.75 -9.17
CA LEU A 149 2.12 7.93 -8.33
C LEU A 149 1.17 8.98 -8.92
N GLN A 150 1.48 9.47 -10.12
CA GLN A 150 0.69 10.53 -10.77
C GLN A 150 0.98 10.62 -12.26
N THR A 151 0.05 11.17 -13.03
CA THR A 151 0.32 11.58 -14.42
C THR A 151 1.13 12.87 -14.48
N ILE A 152 1.96 13.00 -15.52
CA ILE A 152 2.66 14.23 -15.90
C ILE A 152 2.47 14.48 -17.40
N THR A 153 2.89 15.64 -17.90
CA THR A 153 2.83 15.90 -19.35
C THR A 153 3.67 14.88 -20.12
N GLY A 154 3.04 14.12 -21.01
CA GLY A 154 3.70 13.11 -21.84
C GLY A 154 4.09 11.81 -21.14
N GLY A 155 3.70 11.63 -19.87
CA GLY A 155 4.07 10.45 -19.11
C GLY A 155 3.42 10.36 -17.73
N PHE A 156 4.09 9.66 -16.83
CA PHE A 156 3.63 9.46 -15.46
C PHE A 156 4.84 9.24 -14.54
N THR A 157 4.62 9.38 -13.24
CA THR A 157 5.63 9.07 -12.23
C THR A 157 5.29 7.75 -11.56
N VAL A 158 6.30 6.92 -11.32
CA VAL A 158 6.19 5.67 -10.58
C VAL A 158 7.15 5.64 -9.41
N TYR A 159 6.81 4.81 -8.44
CA TYR A 159 7.71 4.35 -7.38
C TYR A 159 7.94 2.85 -7.58
N ASP A 160 9.18 2.46 -7.85
CA ASP A 160 9.52 1.09 -8.16
C ASP A 160 10.93 0.73 -7.69
N CYS A 161 11.30 -0.54 -7.85
CA CYS A 161 12.61 -1.05 -7.46
C CYS A 161 13.16 -1.92 -8.59
N ASN A 162 14.48 -2.01 -8.72
CA ASN A 162 15.18 -2.95 -9.60
C ASN A 162 14.97 -2.71 -11.10
N TYR A 163 14.52 -1.52 -11.51
CA TYR A 163 14.50 -1.15 -12.93
C TYR A 163 15.92 -1.16 -13.53
N ASP A 164 16.92 -0.80 -12.73
CA ASP A 164 18.35 -0.82 -13.05
C ASP A 164 19.03 -2.20 -12.87
N ARG A 165 18.28 -3.22 -12.44
CA ARG A 165 18.76 -4.57 -12.09
C ARG A 165 19.70 -4.64 -10.89
N GLN A 166 19.73 -3.60 -10.04
CA GLN A 166 20.56 -3.53 -8.83
C GLN A 166 19.73 -3.47 -7.54
N CYS A 167 18.42 -3.73 -7.62
CA CYS A 167 17.46 -3.57 -6.52
C CYS A 167 17.44 -2.15 -5.94
N THR A 168 17.81 -1.15 -6.73
CA THR A 168 17.69 0.26 -6.36
C THR A 168 16.23 0.66 -6.34
N VAL A 169 15.79 1.30 -5.26
CA VAL A 169 14.49 1.94 -5.14
C VAL A 169 14.54 3.28 -5.86
N MET A 170 13.53 3.58 -6.68
CA MET A 170 13.52 4.74 -7.56
C MET A 170 12.14 5.38 -7.60
N VAL A 171 12.13 6.72 -7.66
CA VAL A 171 10.98 7.48 -8.18
C VAL A 171 11.36 7.94 -9.57
N ARG A 172 10.63 7.46 -10.59
CA ARG A 172 10.99 7.69 -12.00
C ARG A 172 9.86 8.34 -12.76
N GLN A 173 10.23 9.24 -13.66
CA GLN A 173 9.34 9.71 -14.71
C GLN A 173 9.43 8.76 -15.90
N VAL A 174 8.29 8.27 -16.35
CA VAL A 174 8.16 7.30 -17.43
C VAL A 174 7.37 7.94 -18.56
N SER A 175 7.96 8.01 -19.74
CA SER A 175 7.30 8.46 -20.97
C SER A 175 6.37 7.36 -21.50
N TYR A 176 5.17 7.74 -21.94
CA TYR A 176 4.25 6.80 -22.61
C TYR A 176 4.86 6.21 -23.89
N GLU A 177 5.63 7.01 -24.63
CA GLU A 177 6.28 6.58 -25.88
C GLU A 177 7.38 5.56 -25.58
N ALA A 178 8.25 5.86 -24.60
CA ALA A 178 9.35 4.98 -24.22
C ALA A 178 8.82 3.65 -23.67
N LEU A 179 7.79 3.68 -22.83
CA LEU A 179 7.18 2.47 -22.30
C LEU A 179 6.48 1.63 -23.39
N ALA A 180 5.79 2.27 -24.35
CA ALA A 180 5.19 1.55 -25.46
C ALA A 180 6.26 0.81 -26.28
N ALA A 181 7.40 1.46 -26.55
CA ALA A 181 8.52 0.86 -27.26
C ALA A 181 9.17 -0.28 -26.46
N GLU A 182 9.33 -0.11 -25.14
CA GLU A 182 9.90 -1.12 -24.25
C GLU A 182 9.02 -2.38 -24.15
N ILE A 183 7.70 -2.20 -23.98
CA ILE A 183 6.73 -3.31 -23.95
C ILE A 183 6.69 -4.01 -25.31
N GLY A 184 6.65 -3.25 -26.40
CA GLY A 184 6.59 -3.78 -27.76
C GLY A 184 5.35 -4.64 -28.02
N SER A 185 5.43 -5.48 -29.05
CA SER A 185 4.29 -6.31 -29.50
C SER A 185 4.71 -7.69 -30.04
N SER A 186 5.97 -8.09 -29.83
CA SER A 186 6.57 -9.26 -30.49
C SER A 186 6.33 -10.60 -29.80
N SER A 187 5.74 -10.62 -28.60
CA SER A 187 5.50 -11.86 -27.85
C SER A 187 4.17 -11.80 -27.08
N ALA A 188 3.62 -12.96 -26.70
CA ALA A 188 2.40 -13.03 -25.86
C ALA A 188 2.58 -12.37 -24.48
N GLN A 189 3.83 -12.18 -24.06
CA GLN A 189 4.21 -11.53 -22.81
C GLN A 189 4.19 -9.99 -22.90
N CYS A 190 4.03 -9.42 -24.10
CA CYS A 190 3.94 -7.97 -24.28
C CYS A 190 2.56 -7.46 -23.86
N GLY A 191 2.51 -6.63 -22.82
CA GLY A 191 1.29 -5.98 -22.39
C GLY A 191 1.46 -5.22 -21.08
N LEU A 192 0.38 -4.61 -20.61
CA LEU A 192 0.33 -3.87 -19.35
C LEU A 192 -1.06 -3.97 -18.75
N THR A 193 -1.13 -4.18 -17.44
CA THR A 193 -2.37 -4.10 -16.66
C THR A 193 -2.21 -3.08 -15.53
N LEU A 194 -3.22 -2.24 -15.38
CA LEU A 194 -3.37 -1.32 -14.25
C LEU A 194 -4.37 -1.92 -13.26
N TYR A 195 -3.96 -2.05 -12.01
CA TYR A 195 -4.74 -2.60 -10.91
C TYR A 195 -5.00 -1.55 -9.83
N ARG A 196 -6.15 -1.66 -9.19
CA ARG A 196 -6.55 -0.80 -8.07
C ARG A 196 -6.93 -1.63 -6.86
N ALA A 197 -6.54 -1.18 -5.68
CA ALA A 197 -6.96 -1.79 -4.42
C ALA A 197 -8.49 -1.81 -4.31
N ASN A 198 -9.05 -2.96 -3.92
CA ASN A 198 -10.45 -3.13 -3.57
C ASN A 198 -10.69 -2.58 -2.16
N LEU A 199 -10.63 -1.26 -2.00
CA LEU A 199 -10.98 -0.64 -0.74
C LEU A 199 -12.50 -0.62 -0.59
N LYS A 200 -12.99 -0.95 0.61
CA LYS A 200 -14.31 -0.46 1.05
C LYS A 200 -14.07 1.00 1.46
N GLU A 201 -14.48 1.94 0.61
CA GLU A 201 -14.63 3.34 1.01
C GLU A 201 -15.63 3.47 2.17
#